data_AF-X0ZAC4-F1
#
_entry.id   AF-X0ZAC4-F1
#
_cell.length_a   1.000
_cell.length_b   1.000
_cell.length_c   1.000
_cell.angle_alpha   90.00
_cell.angle_beta   90.00
_cell.angle_gamma   90.00
#
_symmetry.space_group_name_H-M   'P 1'
#
loop_
_entity.id
_entity.type
_entity.pdbx_description
1 polymer ?
#
loop_
_entity_poly.entity_id
_entity_poly.type
_entity_poly.pdbx_seq_one_letter_code
_entity_poly.pdbx_strand_id
1 'polypeptide(L)' 'MRWLVRLVCPRGSVILDPFAGSFTTAIAAYEEGCSCIVIEKEPDYFEIGKARLAHARRQRRLF' A
#
# COMPACT_ATOMS: atom_id res chain seq x y z
N MET A 1 7.13 6.66 0.89
CA MET A 1 6.34 6.49 -0.36
C MET A 1 5.15 7.45 -0.51
N ARG A 2 4.46 7.86 0.56
CA ARG A 2 3.30 8.78 0.47
C ARG A 2 3.50 10.02 -0.39
N TRP A 3 4.66 10.67 -0.28
CA TRP A 3 5.00 11.85 -1.08
C TRP A 3 4.93 11.58 -2.58
N LEU A 4 5.49 10.45 -3.05
CA LEU A 4 5.46 10.10 -4.46
C LEU A 4 4.02 9.85 -4.93
N VAL A 5 3.24 9.10 -4.14
CA VAL A 5 1.81 8.87 -4.43
C VAL A 5 1.06 10.19 -4.57
N ARG A 6 1.22 11.12 -3.63
CA ARG A 6 0.58 12.46 -3.72
C ARG A 6 0.99 13.25 -4.96
N LEU A 7 2.27 13.13 -5.34
CA LEU A 7 2.83 13.92 -6.43
C LEU A 7 2.33 13.44 -7.80
N VAL A 8 2.25 12.12 -8.01
CA VAL A 8 2.05 11.56 -9.36
C VAL A 8 0.67 10.95 -9.56
N CYS A 9 -0.04 10.56 -8.49
CA CYS A 9 -1.31 9.85 -8.58
C CYS A 9 -2.48 10.81 -8.31
N PRO A 10 -3.41 10.96 -9.28
CA PRO A 10 -4.69 11.62 -9.01
C PRO A 10 -5.45 10.95 -7.86
N ARG A 11 -6.22 11.72 -7.09
CA ARG A 11 -7.04 11.18 -6.00
C ARG A 11 -7.98 10.09 -6.51
N GLY A 12 -8.08 8.98 -5.76
CA GLY A 12 -8.94 7.85 -6.11
C GLY A 12 -8.41 6.95 -7.23
N SER A 13 -7.19 7.18 -7.72
CA SER A 13 -6.55 6.32 -8.72
C SER A 13 -6.23 4.92 -8.19
N VAL A 14 -5.91 4.02 -9.12
CA VAL A 14 -5.42 2.67 -8.83
C VAL A 14 -3.93 2.59 -9.20
N ILE A 15 -3.10 2.21 -8.23
CA ILE A 15 -1.64 2.08 -8.38
C ILE A 15 -1.28 0.61 -8.54
N LEU A 16 -0.40 0.29 -9.48
CA LEU A 16 0.18 -1.04 -9.62
C LEU A 16 1.61 -1.07 -9.08
N ASP A 17 1.89 -2.02 -8.20
CA ASP A 17 3.24 -2.34 -7.74
C ASP A 17 3.54 -3.84 -7.98
N PRO A 18 4.31 -4.18 -9.02
CA PRO A 18 4.60 -5.56 -9.36
C PRO A 18 5.69 -6.21 -8.47
N PHE A 19 6.31 -5.44 -7.56
CA PHE A 19 7.39 -5.88 -6.68
C PHE A 19 7.11 -5.40 -5.26
N ALA A 20 5.98 -5.84 -4.72
CA ALA A 20 5.39 -5.21 -3.56
C ALA A 20 6.24 -5.34 -2.29
N GLY A 21 7.04 -6.41 -2.17
CA GLY A 21 7.91 -6.68 -1.03
C GLY A 21 7.17 -6.51 0.28
N SER A 22 7.49 -5.43 0.99
CA SER A 22 6.90 -5.11 2.29
C SER A 22 5.59 -4.30 2.25
N PHE A 23 4.98 -4.17 1.08
CA PHE A 23 3.72 -3.48 0.78
C PHE A 23 3.74 -1.98 1.09
N THR A 24 4.92 -1.35 1.07
CA THR A 24 5.10 0.09 1.32
C THR A 24 4.29 0.98 0.37
N THR A 25 4.15 0.57 -0.89
CA THR A 25 3.34 1.30 -1.88
C THR A 25 1.85 1.20 -1.57
N ALA A 26 1.35 0.00 -1.23
CA ALA A 26 -0.06 -0.20 -0.87
C ALA A 26 -0.46 0.55 0.40
N ILE A 27 0.43 0.61 1.42
CA ILE A 27 0.20 1.39 2.63
C ILE A 27 0.10 2.89 2.30
N ALA A 28 1.07 3.41 1.53
CA ALA A 28 1.05 4.81 1.11
C ALA A 28 -0.18 5.13 0.24
N ALA A 29 -0.54 4.27 -0.70
CA ALA A 29 -1.73 4.40 -1.52
C ALA A 29 -2.99 4.52 -0.65
N TYR A 30 -3.14 3.60 0.30
CA TYR A 30 -4.24 3.64 1.26
C TYR A 30 -4.27 4.98 1.98
N GLU A 31 -3.17 5.40 2.62
CA GLU A 31 -3.06 6.67 3.36
C GLU A 31 -3.41 7.89 2.51
N GLU A 32 -3.14 7.86 1.21
CA GLU A 32 -3.44 8.93 0.25
C GLU A 32 -4.80 8.81 -0.44
N GLY A 33 -5.64 7.87 0.00
CA GLY A 33 -7.00 7.69 -0.54
C GLY A 33 -7.01 7.12 -1.97
N CYS A 34 -5.96 6.40 -2.33
CA CYS A 34 -5.85 5.66 -3.58
C CYS A 34 -6.02 4.16 -3.33
N SER A 35 -6.41 3.43 -4.37
CA SER A 35 -6.39 1.98 -4.38
C SER A 35 -5.04 1.47 -4.90
N CYS A 36 -4.66 0.25 -4.54
CA CYS A 36 -3.42 -0.35 -5.01
C CYS A 36 -3.57 -1.84 -5.26
N ILE A 37 -3.03 -2.29 -6.39
CA ILE A 37 -2.84 -3.70 -6.76
C ILE A 37 -1.37 -4.01 -6.56
N VAL A 38 -1.08 -5.08 -5.84
CA VAL A 38 0.27 -5.53 -5.50
C VAL A 38 0.50 -6.93 -6.00
N ILE A 39 1.72 -7.20 -6.45
CA ILE A 39 2.20 -8.55 -6.77
C ILE A 39 3.46 -8.77 -5.92
N GLU A 40 3.48 -9.88 -5.20
CA GLU A 40 4.67 -10.37 -4.51
C GLU A 40 4.79 -11.87 -4.78
N LYS A 41 5.99 -12.29 -5.17
CA LYS A 41 6.28 -13.66 -5.61
C LYS A 41 6.53 -14.58 -4.42
N GLU A 42 7.20 -14.07 -3.39
CA GLU A 42 7.62 -14.87 -2.25
C GLU A 42 6.50 -14.94 -1.19
N PRO A 43 5.91 -16.12 -0.91
CA PRO A 43 4.73 -16.24 -0.06
C PRO A 43 4.93 -15.69 1.36
N ASP A 44 6.10 -15.92 1.95
CA ASP A 44 6.41 -15.43 3.30
C ASP A 44 6.45 -13.90 3.35
N TYR A 45 6.98 -13.26 2.31
CA TYR A 45 6.97 -11.79 2.19
C TYR A 45 5.57 -11.26 1.92
N PHE A 46 4.75 -11.97 1.14
CA PHE A 46 3.36 -11.61 0.92
C PHE A 46 2.59 -11.55 2.24
N GLU A 47 2.72 -12.57 3.11
CA GLU A 47 2.01 -12.58 4.39
C GLU A 47 2.52 -11.49 5.36
N ILE A 48 3.83 -11.21 5.37
CA ILE A 48 4.39 -10.08 6.14
C ILE A 48 3.82 -8.75 5.63
N GLY A 49 3.80 -8.52 4.31
CA GLY A 49 3.27 -7.31 3.70
C GLY A 49 1.78 -7.11 4.01
N LYS A 50 0.99 -8.19 3.94
CA LYS A 50 -0.44 -8.21 4.28
C LYS A 50 -0.68 -7.88 5.76
N ALA A 51 0.10 -8.43 6.68
CA ALA A 51 0.03 -8.10 8.11
C ALA A 51 0.32 -6.61 8.37
N ARG A 52 1.36 -6.06 7.70
CA ARG A 52 1.72 -4.62 7.78
C ARG A 52 0.60 -3.72 7.27
N LEU A 53 0.00 -4.05 6.13
CA LEU A 53 -1.14 -3.30 5.58
C LEU A 53 -2.35 -3.33 6.53
N ALA A 54 -2.66 -4.50 7.11
CA ALA A 54 -3.74 -4.63 8.09
C ALA A 54 -3.50 -3.77 9.33
N HIS A 55 -2.26 -3.72 9.83
CA HIS A 55 -1.87 -2.85 10.93
C HIS A 55 -2.07 -1.36 10.61
N ALA A 56 -1.58 -0.90 9.45
CA ALA A 56 -1.75 0.48 9.01
C ALA A 56 -3.23 0.89 8.86
N ARG A 57 -4.07 0.00 8.32
CA ARG A 57 -5.53 0.20 8.22
C ARG A 57 -6.21 0.37 9.58
N ARG A 58 -5.76 -0.37 10.60
CA ARG A 58 -6.27 -0.21 11.97
C ARG A 58 -5.86 1.12 12.58
N GLN A 59 -4.61 1.52 12.43
CA GLN A 59 -4.12 2.80 12.97
C GLN A 59 -4.87 3.99 12.41
N ARG A 60 -5.17 4.01 11.11
CA ARG A 60 -5.90 5.13 10.49
C ARG A 60 -7.37 5.22 10.92
N ARG A 61 -8.00 4.12 11.34
CA ARG A 61 -9.40 4.14 11.85
C ARG A 61 -9.54 4.77 13.23
N LEU A 62 -8.44 4.92 13.98
CA LEU A 62 -8.44 5.48 15.32
C LEU A 62 -8.39 7.02 15.33
N PHE A 63 -8.22 7.65 14.18
CA PHE A 63 -8.10 9.10 13.98
C PHE A 63 -8.99 9.54 12.81
#